data_AF-A0A521SFL7-F1
#
_entry.id   AF-A0A521SFL7-F1
#
_cell.length_a   1.000
_cell.length_b   1.000
_cell.length_c   1.000
_cell.angle_alpha   90.00
_cell.angle_beta   90.00
_cell.angle_gamma   90.00
#
_symmetry.space_group_name_H-M   'P 1'
#
loop_
_entity.id
_entity.type
_entity.pdbx_description
1 polymer ?
#
loop_
_entity_poly.entity_id
_entity_poly.type
_entity_poly.pdbx_seq_one_letter_code
_entity_poly.pdbx_strand_id
1 'polypeptide(L)'
;MKTFATIFLGVGLILAAASAPVYAADVDQVISEHLAKAASYEEKAKAQDALIAEHQQEKKDYKKRYYINDKITPPQTLAVVEKHCDAVIGDAAKVRDDLQEFAKWHRMRATELKGR
;
A
#
# COMPACT_ATOMS: atom_id res chain seq x y z
N MET A 1 11.70 7.35 36.58
CA MET A 1 10.35 7.34 35.97
C MET A 1 10.49 7.48 34.46
N LYS A 2 9.60 6.80 33.72
CA LYS A 2 9.47 6.70 32.25
C LYS A 2 10.10 5.44 31.65
N THR A 3 9.37 4.34 31.84
CA THR A 3 9.36 3.15 30.98
C THR A 3 8.94 3.56 29.56
N PHE A 4 9.78 3.21 28.58
CA PHE A 4 9.44 3.27 27.17
C PHE A 4 8.50 2.10 26.85
N ALA A 5 7.23 2.41 26.60
CA ALA A 5 6.28 1.46 26.05
C ALA A 5 6.53 1.33 24.53
N THR A 6 7.45 0.45 24.16
CA THR A 6 7.58 -0.03 22.78
C THR A 6 6.42 -0.98 22.53
N ILE A 7 5.34 -0.47 21.93
CA ILE A 7 4.29 -1.29 21.35
C ILE A 7 4.91 -1.98 20.13
N PHE A 8 5.35 -3.22 20.33
CA PHE A 8 5.56 -4.17 19.25
C PHE A 8 4.19 -4.41 18.59
N LEU A 9 3.88 -3.63 17.54
CA LEU A 9 2.81 -3.98 16.62
C LEU A 9 3.32 -5.19 15.84
N GLY A 10 2.80 -6.36 16.20
CA GLY A 10 3.19 -7.65 15.65
C GLY A 10 2.95 -7.71 14.14
N VAL A 11 3.96 -7.34 13.37
CA VAL A 11 4.14 -7.81 11.99
C VAL A 11 4.65 -9.24 12.09
N GLY A 12 3.71 -10.17 12.29
CA GLY A 12 3.96 -11.60 12.20
C GLY A 12 4.12 -12.00 10.74
N LEU A 13 5.28 -11.69 10.17
CA LEU A 13 5.73 -12.23 8.89
C LEU A 13 6.12 -13.70 9.12
N ILE A 14 5.18 -14.63 9.05
CA ILE A 14 5.52 -16.05 8.93
C ILE A 14 5.62 -16.39 7.44
N LEU A 15 6.77 -16.08 6.86
CA LEU A 15 7.26 -16.74 5.65
C LEU A 15 7.75 -18.14 6.06
N ALA A 16 6.82 -19.05 6.32
CA ALA A 16 7.11 -20.47 6.36
C ALA A 16 6.46 -21.11 5.13
N ALA A 17 7.13 -21.01 3.98
CA ALA A 17 6.83 -21.87 2.85
C ALA A 17 7.35 -23.28 3.16
N ALA A 18 6.69 -23.96 4.10
CA ALA A 18 6.79 -25.41 4.19
C ALA A 18 6.07 -25.97 2.96
N SER A 19 6.84 -26.51 2.01
CA SER A 19 6.32 -27.24 0.85
C SER A 19 5.71 -28.57 1.31
N ALA A 20 4.58 -28.51 2.03
CA ALA A 20 3.75 -29.68 2.23
C ALA A 20 3.12 -30.06 0.88
N PRO A 21 2.99 -31.36 0.56
CA PRO A 21 2.26 -31.79 -0.63
C PRO A 21 0.81 -31.28 -0.50
N VAL A 22 0.37 -30.45 -1.46
CA VAL A 22 -1.03 -30.06 -1.59
C VAL A 22 -1.78 -31.30 -2.08
N TYR A 23 -2.62 -31.88 -1.23
CA TYR A 23 -3.46 -33.01 -1.61
C TYR A 23 -4.63 -32.53 -2.49
N ALA A 24 -5.12 -33.38 -3.39
CA ALA A 24 -6.19 -33.04 -4.32
C ALA A 24 -7.48 -32.56 -3.61
N ALA A 25 -7.73 -33.02 -2.37
CA ALA A 25 -8.87 -32.60 -1.55
C ALA A 25 -8.82 -31.11 -1.13
N ASP A 26 -7.65 -30.49 -1.18
CA ASP A 26 -7.43 -29.13 -0.68
C ASP A 26 -7.38 -28.09 -1.82
N VAL A 27 -7.52 -28.50 -3.09
CA VAL A 27 -7.35 -27.60 -4.25
C VAL A 27 -8.36 -26.45 -4.23
N ASP A 28 -9.63 -26.73 -3.92
CA ASP A 28 -10.67 -25.69 -3.82
C ASP A 28 -10.38 -24.69 -2.69
N GLN A 29 -9.84 -25.18 -1.56
CA GLN A 29 -9.41 -24.31 -0.47
C GLN A 29 -8.26 -23.41 -0.92
N VAL A 30 -7.22 -23.97 -1.56
CA VAL A 30 -6.08 -23.19 -2.04
C VAL A 30 -6.48 -22.17 -3.12
N ILE A 31 -7.44 -22.51 -4.00
CA ILE A 31 -8.04 -21.56 -4.95
C ILE A 31 -8.70 -20.40 -4.19
N SER A 32 -9.54 -20.72 -3.20
CA SER A 32 -10.22 -19.71 -2.38
C SER A 32 -9.23 -18.80 -1.66
N GLU A 33 -8.16 -19.35 -1.09
CA GLU A 33 -7.11 -18.59 -0.43
C GLU A 33 -6.37 -17.65 -1.38
N HIS A 34 -6.08 -18.09 -2.62
CA HIS A 34 -5.49 -17.23 -3.62
C HIS A 34 -6.43 -16.11 -4.05
N LEU A 35 -7.72 -16.39 -4.25
CA LEU A 35 -8.71 -15.36 -4.57
C LEU A 35 -8.86 -14.34 -3.42
N ALA A 36 -8.86 -14.81 -2.17
CA ALA A 36 -8.90 -13.94 -0.99
C ALA A 36 -7.65 -13.04 -0.90
N LYS A 37 -6.46 -13.58 -1.19
CA LYS A 37 -5.22 -12.78 -1.27
C LYS A 37 -5.30 -11.73 -2.38
N ALA A 38 -5.81 -12.10 -3.56
CA ALA A 38 -5.99 -11.15 -4.64
C ALA A 38 -6.89 -9.96 -4.22
N ALA A 39 -8.06 -10.25 -3.65
CA ALA A 39 -8.96 -9.22 -3.14
C ALA A 39 -8.31 -8.35 -2.06
N SER A 40 -7.53 -8.94 -1.15
CA SER A 40 -6.81 -8.20 -0.11
C SER A 40 -5.80 -7.20 -0.70
N TYR A 41 -5.07 -7.59 -1.75
CA TYR A 41 -4.12 -6.69 -2.41
C TYR A 41 -4.83 -5.56 -3.18
N GLU A 42 -5.99 -5.82 -3.77
CA GLU A 42 -6.78 -4.77 -4.41
C GLU A 42 -7.31 -3.73 -3.42
N GLU A 43 -7.78 -4.15 -2.26
CA GLU A 43 -8.19 -3.22 -1.20
C GLU A 43 -7.01 -2.37 -0.72
N LYS A 44 -5.81 -2.96 -0.62
CA LYS A 44 -4.60 -2.19 -0.31
C LYS A 44 -4.22 -1.23 -1.43
N ALA A 45 -4.41 -1.59 -2.70
CA ALA A 45 -4.16 -0.70 -3.83
C ALA A 45 -5.11 0.51 -3.79
N LYS A 46 -6.40 0.30 -3.47
CA LYS A 46 -7.36 1.41 -3.26
C LYS A 46 -6.94 2.34 -2.12
N ALA A 47 -6.35 1.81 -1.05
CA ALA A 47 -5.82 2.64 0.03
C ALA A 47 -4.65 3.52 -0.46
N GLN A 48 -3.81 3.02 -1.38
CA GLN A 48 -2.78 3.85 -2.01
C GLN A 48 -3.38 4.93 -2.93
N ASP A 49 -4.43 4.62 -3.69
CA ASP A 49 -5.15 5.62 -4.49
C ASP A 49 -5.73 6.74 -3.62
N ALA A 50 -6.29 6.40 -2.45
CA ALA A 50 -6.77 7.38 -1.48
C ALA A 50 -5.63 8.28 -0.96
N LEU A 51 -4.47 7.69 -0.61
CA LEU A 51 -3.30 8.43 -0.15
C LEU A 51 -2.75 9.38 -1.23
N ILE A 52 -2.71 8.92 -2.48
CA ILE A 52 -2.31 9.74 -3.64
C ILE A 52 -3.27 10.92 -3.78
N ALA A 53 -4.58 10.68 -3.74
CA ALA A 53 -5.59 11.73 -3.88
C ALA A 53 -5.50 12.76 -2.74
N GLU A 54 -5.29 12.30 -1.51
CA GLU A 54 -5.07 13.14 -0.33
C GLU A 54 -3.87 14.08 -0.53
N HIS A 55 -2.71 13.54 -0.90
CA HIS A 55 -1.49 14.34 -1.08
C HIS A 55 -1.55 15.26 -2.29
N GLN A 56 -2.25 14.87 -3.36
CA GLN A 56 -2.54 15.74 -4.50
C GLN A 56 -3.42 16.94 -4.08
N GLN A 57 -4.40 16.71 -3.22
CA GLN A 57 -5.26 17.76 -2.71
C GLN A 57 -4.52 18.67 -1.72
N GLU A 58 -3.73 18.08 -0.82
CA GLU A 58 -2.90 18.83 0.12
C GLU A 58 -1.91 19.74 -0.62
N LYS A 59 -1.21 19.24 -1.65
CA LYS A 59 -0.29 20.05 -2.45
C LYS A 59 -0.97 21.29 -3.05
N LYS A 60 -2.20 21.14 -3.56
CA LYS A 60 -2.99 22.26 -4.12
C LYS A 60 -3.42 23.25 -3.04
N ASP A 61 -3.86 22.74 -1.89
CA ASP A 61 -4.43 23.55 -0.82
C ASP A 61 -3.38 24.20 0.07
N TYR A 62 -2.17 23.66 0.13
CA TYR A 62 -1.15 24.07 1.09
C TYR A 62 -0.82 25.56 0.94
N LYS A 63 -0.51 25.99 -0.29
CA LYS A 63 -0.26 27.41 -0.57
C LYS A 63 -1.48 28.26 -0.23
N LYS A 64 -2.69 27.82 -0.57
CA LYS A 64 -3.93 28.56 -0.29
C LYS A 64 -4.17 28.76 1.21
N ARG A 65 -3.82 27.78 2.05
CA ARG A 65 -4.05 27.83 3.50
C ARG A 65 -2.95 28.54 4.28
N TYR A 66 -1.69 28.40 3.86
CA TYR A 66 -0.53 28.76 4.68
C TYR A 66 0.35 29.86 4.10
N TYR A 67 0.10 30.30 2.87
CA TYR A 67 0.80 31.48 2.32
C TYR A 67 0.20 32.77 2.87
N ILE A 68 1.06 33.61 3.45
CA ILE A 68 0.68 34.96 3.92
C ILE A 68 1.36 36.02 3.04
N ASN A 69 2.69 35.99 2.98
CA ASN A 69 3.54 36.80 2.09
C ASN A 69 4.96 36.20 2.06
N ASP A 70 5.82 36.65 1.14
CA ASP A 70 7.18 36.12 0.98
C ASP A 70 8.12 36.34 2.19
N LYS A 71 7.81 37.29 3.09
CA LYS A 71 8.61 37.49 4.31
C LYS A 71 8.29 36.47 5.39
N ILE A 72 7.01 36.04 5.48
CA ILE A 72 6.51 35.13 6.52
C ILE A 72 6.48 33.68 6.02
N THR A 73 6.10 33.47 4.77
CA THR A 73 6.06 32.17 4.09
C THR A 73 6.93 32.22 2.84
N PRO A 74 8.27 32.18 3.00
CA PRO A 74 9.17 32.23 1.85
C PRO A 74 8.92 31.10 0.85
N PRO A 75 9.17 31.31 -0.45
CA PRO A 75 8.92 30.30 -1.49
C PRO A 75 9.59 28.94 -1.22
N GLN A 76 10.76 28.93 -0.59
CA GLN A 76 11.46 27.69 -0.23
C GLN A 76 10.68 26.82 0.77
N THR A 77 9.90 27.43 1.66
CA THR A 77 9.07 26.68 2.62
C THR A 77 7.95 25.93 1.89
N LEU A 78 7.32 26.58 0.91
CA LEU A 78 6.30 25.95 0.06
C LEU A 78 6.91 24.83 -0.79
N ALA A 79 8.11 25.06 -1.36
CA ALA A 79 8.80 24.07 -2.19
C ALA A 79 9.17 22.79 -1.42
N VAL A 80 9.48 22.88 -0.12
CA VAL A 80 9.75 21.71 0.72
C VAL A 80 8.52 20.82 0.85
N VAL A 81 7.34 21.43 1.05
CA VAL A 81 6.09 20.67 1.18
C VAL A 81 5.67 20.09 -0.15
N GLU A 82 5.78 20.85 -1.25
CA GLU A 82 5.52 20.34 -2.59
C GLU A 82 6.37 19.11 -2.90
N LYS A 83 7.67 19.17 -2.58
CA LYS A 83 8.59 18.04 -2.74
C LYS A 83 8.23 16.84 -1.87
N HIS A 84 7.78 17.07 -0.64
CA HIS A 84 7.31 16.01 0.25
C HIS A 84 6.09 15.30 -0.33
N CYS A 85 5.06 16.06 -0.74
CA CYS A 85 3.87 15.49 -1.36
C CYS A 85 4.22 14.72 -2.64
N ASP A 86 5.11 15.24 -3.48
CA ASP A 86 5.54 14.55 -4.71
C ASP A 86 6.24 13.21 -4.43
N ALA A 87 7.06 13.15 -3.38
CA ALA A 87 7.70 11.91 -2.97
C ALA A 87 6.67 10.89 -2.49
N VAL A 88 5.72 11.29 -1.63
CA VAL A 88 4.67 10.39 -1.13
C VAL A 88 3.78 9.89 -2.26
N ILE A 89 3.35 10.77 -3.18
CA ILE A 89 2.57 10.39 -4.36
C ILE A 89 3.34 9.37 -5.21
N GLY A 90 4.61 9.63 -5.47
CA GLY A 90 5.45 8.75 -6.29
C GLY A 90 5.65 7.37 -5.65
N ASP A 91 5.89 7.30 -4.35
CA ASP A 91 6.09 6.03 -3.66
C ASP A 91 4.78 5.26 -3.49
N ALA A 92 3.68 5.94 -3.17
CA ALA A 92 2.35 5.33 -3.11
C ALA A 92 1.93 4.75 -4.47
N ALA A 93 2.25 5.43 -5.58
CA ALA A 93 1.97 4.93 -6.93
C ALA A 93 2.75 3.63 -7.22
N LYS A 94 4.04 3.56 -6.88
CA LYS A 94 4.82 2.32 -7.04
C LYS A 94 4.22 1.17 -6.22
N VAL A 95 3.91 1.43 -4.94
CA VAL A 95 3.33 0.42 -4.06
C VAL A 95 1.97 -0.04 -4.58
N ARG A 96 1.13 0.87 -5.08
CA ARG A 96 -0.15 0.52 -5.72
C ARG A 96 0.06 -0.43 -6.89
N ASP A 97 1.00 -0.13 -7.78
CA ASP A 97 1.27 -0.93 -8.97
C ASP A 97 1.79 -2.33 -8.59
N ASP A 98 2.69 -2.43 -7.61
CA ASP A 98 3.16 -3.72 -7.06
C ASP A 98 2.00 -4.54 -6.47
N LEU A 99 1.10 -3.90 -5.71
CA LEU A 99 -0.07 -4.54 -5.14
C LEU A 99 -1.03 -5.06 -6.22
N GLN A 100 -1.20 -4.31 -7.31
CA GLN A 100 -2.01 -4.73 -8.46
C GLN A 100 -1.39 -5.94 -9.16
N GLU A 101 -0.07 -5.98 -9.35
CA GLU A 101 0.62 -7.14 -9.91
C GLU A 101 0.54 -8.36 -8.97
N PHE A 102 0.61 -8.19 -7.65
CA PHE A 102 0.36 -9.29 -6.71
C PHE A 102 -1.07 -9.82 -6.79
N ALA A 103 -2.06 -8.94 -6.90
CA ALA A 103 -3.45 -9.34 -7.07
C ALA A 103 -3.64 -10.16 -8.35
N LYS A 104 -3.06 -9.70 -9.46
CA LYS A 104 -3.06 -10.39 -10.75
C LYS A 104 -2.36 -11.74 -10.68
N TRP A 105 -1.19 -11.82 -10.04
CA TRP A 105 -0.47 -13.07 -9.85
C TRP A 105 -1.31 -14.10 -9.09
N HIS A 106 -1.96 -13.69 -8.00
CA HIS A 106 -2.82 -14.58 -7.22
C HIS A 106 -4.05 -15.06 -8.00
N ARG A 107 -4.67 -14.21 -8.83
CA ARG A 107 -5.75 -14.63 -9.74
C ARG A 107 -5.27 -15.63 -10.78
N MET A 108 -4.11 -15.39 -11.36
CA MET A 108 -3.50 -16.31 -12.32
C MET A 108 -3.25 -17.67 -11.64
N ARG A 109 -2.70 -17.71 -10.43
CA ARG A 109 -2.53 -18.95 -9.65
C ARG A 109 -3.84 -19.67 -9.35
N ALA A 110 -4.88 -18.95 -8.94
CA ALA A 110 -6.21 -19.54 -8.74
C ALA A 110 -6.78 -20.13 -10.05
N THR A 111 -6.56 -19.45 -11.17
CA THR A 111 -7.03 -19.89 -12.50
C THR A 111 -6.27 -21.13 -12.97
N GLU A 112 -4.95 -21.14 -12.82
CA GLU A 112 -4.12 -22.29 -13.14
C GLU A 112 -4.50 -23.51 -12.29
N LEU A 113 -4.82 -23.34 -11.00
CA LEU A 113 -5.28 -24.43 -10.13
C LEU A 113 -6.68 -24.93 -10.49
N LYS A 114 -7.56 -24.06 -11.00
CA LYS A 114 -8.90 -24.44 -11.47
C LYS A 114 -8.85 -25.17 -12.82
N GLY A 115 -7.83 -24.86 -13.63
CA GLY A 115 -7.54 -25.52 -14.91
C GLY A 115 -6.44 -26.59 -14.80
N ARG A 116 -6.01 -26.91 -13.57
CA ARG A 116 -5.43 -28.21 -13.27
C ARG A 116 -6.52 -29.27 -13.41
#